data_AF-A0A977NKN6-F1
#
_entry.id   AF-A0A977NKN6-F1
#
_cell.length_a   1.000
_cell.length_b   1.000
_cell.length_c   1.000
_cell.angle_alpha   90.00
_cell.angle_beta   90.00
_cell.angle_gamma   90.00
#
_symmetry.space_group_name_H-M   'P 1'
#
loop_
_entity.id
_entity.type
_entity.pdbx_description
1 polymer ?
#
loop_
_entity_poly.entity_id
_entity_poly.type
_entity_poly.pdbx_seq_one_letter_code
_entity_poly.pdbx_strand_id
1 'polypeptide(L)'
;MSPAELEALQKCMDRVARGRKVAAACIYGSKAAGYARQDSDIDVMVVLENYPYRVKYAYMKESGVDVSALVVDKKSLERDAKSAHMGEFVAGRLLHVYEPIANPEFFSEVERTYKRRVILEELQELVKSTSALATEISFPLEYIAFSKVRRRAAMYPNAVYSYFKTYTVSPRNLDFAMQGYRRALADIVIEDPGLLMIDGQMLRLSKERVRFARGGPALLLTKKLRHFISSYVIHSYAGRHTFHLAAKEAESKIRRHIRQPIEFPPFLACPACAYWKIPEGVLVAAAADRHKEDWLDAVAEAHGISEYSAKKRRLGNPNSRTMLYTLKHDDGKNELKIAAKELARTKSVKWAALSMWTAQVKKFKVDPMFRLGTEYRAIRYLRTLGLRTPEIEAVVLDRRILATRFMDGTSLAGIIRGALAGKEGLAIIREAGRQVAIVHAAGACFGNIKPKNVIAGDNEQQLWFTDLEQFVFEGGDPAWDLAQFVCWGLKGNTNAPAAAKVAAEFLEGYGNEKVAGRLAQSKRYIENFLPVLSPQVARAIKNVARSI
;
A
#
# COMPACT_ATOMS: atom_id res chain seq x y z
N MET A 1 -1.26 29.68 -32.32
CA MET A 1 -1.89 30.95 -31.93
C MET A 1 -2.08 31.82 -33.15
N SER A 2 -3.10 32.68 -33.17
CA SER A 2 -3.24 33.72 -34.18
C SER A 2 -2.30 34.91 -33.88
N PRO A 3 -1.97 35.75 -34.88
CA PRO A 3 -1.19 36.97 -34.64
C PRO A 3 -1.81 37.92 -33.61
N ALA A 4 -3.15 38.02 -33.58
CA ALA A 4 -3.87 38.84 -32.61
C ALA A 4 -3.74 38.30 -31.17
N GLU A 5 -3.70 36.98 -30.98
CA GLU A 5 -3.47 36.37 -29.66
C GLU A 5 -2.05 36.66 -29.15
N LEU A 6 -1.05 36.60 -30.03
CA LEU A 6 0.33 36.93 -29.71
C LEU A 6 0.50 38.40 -29.29
N GLU A 7 -0.12 39.32 -30.03
CA GLU A 7 -0.10 40.74 -29.70
C GLU A 7 -0.77 41.02 -28.34
N ALA A 8 -1.92 40.40 -28.09
CA ALA A 8 -2.63 40.52 -26.81
C ALA A 8 -1.79 39.98 -25.64
N LEU A 9 -1.09 38.86 -25.82
CA LEU A 9 -0.19 38.29 -24.83
C LEU A 9 1.03 39.20 -24.56
N GLN A 10 1.61 39.79 -25.60
CA GLN A 10 2.75 40.71 -25.43
C GLN A 10 2.34 41.96 -24.64
N LYS A 11 1.26 42.62 -25.06
CA LYS A 11 0.68 43.78 -24.34
C LYS A 11 0.31 43.42 -22.89
N CYS A 12 -0.18 42.19 -22.67
CA CYS A 12 -0.44 41.66 -21.34
C CYS A 12 0.80 41.63 -20.48
N MET A 13 1.86 40.98 -20.97
CA MET A 13 3.12 40.85 -20.26
C MET A 13 3.71 42.21 -19.91
N ASP A 14 3.75 43.16 -20.85
CA ASP A 14 4.30 44.50 -20.62
C ASP A 14 3.50 45.25 -19.54
N ARG A 15 2.17 45.18 -19.61
CA ARG A 15 1.26 45.84 -18.66
C ARG A 15 1.37 45.25 -17.25
N VAL A 16 1.45 43.93 -17.10
CA VAL A 16 1.54 43.29 -15.78
C VAL A 16 2.94 43.40 -15.18
N ALA A 17 3.98 43.42 -16.02
CA ALA A 17 5.36 43.62 -15.59
C ALA A 17 5.57 45.01 -14.98
N ARG A 18 4.94 46.05 -15.57
CA ARG A 18 5.10 47.47 -15.17
C ARG A 18 6.59 47.84 -15.06
N GLY A 19 7.35 47.54 -16.12
CA GLY A 19 8.80 47.80 -16.20
C GLY A 19 9.68 46.82 -15.42
N ARG A 20 9.13 45.80 -14.76
CA ARG A 20 9.93 44.73 -14.14
C ARG A 20 10.42 43.73 -15.18
N LYS A 21 11.55 43.09 -14.88
CA LYS A 21 12.09 42.01 -15.72
C LYS A 21 11.17 40.77 -15.65
N VAL A 22 10.67 40.38 -16.82
CA VAL A 22 9.97 39.10 -17.01
C VAL A 22 11.02 37.99 -17.02
N ALA A 23 10.96 37.10 -16.04
CA ALA A 23 11.86 35.96 -15.93
C ALA A 23 11.45 34.83 -16.88
N ALA A 24 10.15 34.58 -17.02
CA ALA A 24 9.55 33.56 -17.86
C ALA A 24 8.05 33.81 -18.06
N ALA A 25 7.45 33.25 -19.10
CA ALA A 25 6.00 33.26 -19.31
C ALA A 25 5.52 32.00 -20.04
N CYS A 26 4.33 31.48 -19.71
CA CYS A 26 3.73 30.34 -20.40
C CYS A 26 2.20 30.41 -20.46
N ILE A 27 1.60 29.81 -21.49
CA ILE A 27 0.16 29.55 -21.57
C ILE A 27 -0.14 28.26 -20.81
N TYR A 28 -1.24 28.24 -20.07
CA TYR A 28 -1.75 27.04 -19.42
C TYR A 28 -3.28 26.95 -19.58
N GLY A 29 -3.91 25.95 -18.97
CA GLY A 29 -5.37 25.87 -18.91
C GLY A 29 -6.01 25.38 -20.21
N SER A 30 -7.24 25.83 -20.48
CA SER A 30 -8.11 25.26 -21.52
C SER A 30 -7.54 25.38 -22.93
N LYS A 31 -6.83 26.47 -23.23
CA LYS A 31 -6.20 26.70 -24.54
C LYS A 31 -5.03 25.73 -24.76
N ALA A 32 -4.10 25.66 -23.80
CA ALA A 32 -2.96 24.75 -23.86
C ALA A 32 -3.39 23.28 -23.91
N ALA A 33 -4.48 22.94 -23.19
CA ALA A 33 -5.02 21.59 -23.15
C ALA A 33 -6.01 21.25 -24.29
N GLY A 34 -6.28 22.18 -25.20
CA GLY A 34 -7.11 21.92 -26.39
C GLY A 34 -8.61 21.76 -26.13
N TYR A 35 -9.13 22.30 -25.02
CA TYR A 35 -10.57 22.31 -24.72
C TYR A 35 -11.16 23.71 -24.54
N ALA A 36 -10.41 24.75 -24.91
CA ALA A 36 -10.91 26.12 -24.95
C ALA A 36 -12.13 26.25 -25.86
N ARG A 37 -13.13 26.99 -25.39
CA ARG A 37 -14.26 27.48 -26.18
C ARG A 37 -13.93 28.84 -26.79
N GLN A 38 -14.79 29.31 -27.70
CA GLN A 38 -14.69 30.65 -28.28
C GLN A 38 -14.71 31.76 -27.22
N ASP A 39 -15.41 31.55 -26.10
CA ASP A 39 -15.53 32.49 -24.98
C ASP A 39 -14.51 32.25 -23.85
N SER A 40 -13.50 31.41 -24.08
CA SER A 40 -12.50 31.09 -23.06
C SER A 40 -11.34 32.08 -23.07
N ASP A 41 -11.05 32.63 -21.90
CA ASP A 41 -9.85 33.45 -21.67
C ASP A 41 -8.57 32.65 -22.02
N ILE A 42 -7.56 33.36 -22.52
CA ILE A 42 -6.19 32.83 -22.60
C ILE A 42 -5.56 32.94 -21.20
N ASP A 43 -5.39 31.81 -20.54
CA ASP A 43 -4.70 31.72 -19.25
C ASP A 43 -3.17 31.79 -19.47
N VAL A 44 -2.54 32.86 -18.98
CA VAL A 44 -1.08 33.08 -19.05
C VAL A 44 -0.48 33.18 -17.66
N MET A 45 0.63 32.50 -17.42
CA MET A 45 1.45 32.66 -16.22
C MET A 45 2.63 33.57 -16.57
N VAL A 46 2.79 34.67 -15.83
CA VAL A 46 3.89 35.62 -16.01
C VAL A 46 4.75 35.63 -14.74
N VAL A 47 6.00 35.22 -14.88
CA VAL A 47 6.97 35.11 -13.80
C VAL A 47 7.85 36.35 -13.81
N LEU A 48 7.85 37.11 -12.72
CA LEU A 48 8.59 38.37 -12.61
C LEU A 48 9.74 38.24 -11.60
N GLU A 49 10.86 38.90 -11.88
CA GLU A 49 11.93 39.06 -10.90
C GLU A 49 11.57 40.14 -9.86
N ASN A 50 11.86 39.86 -8.59
CA ASN A 50 11.67 40.80 -7.46
C ASN A 50 10.26 41.40 -7.41
N TYR A 51 9.24 40.59 -7.67
CA TYR A 51 7.85 41.05 -7.63
C TYR A 51 7.40 41.22 -6.17
N PRO A 52 6.90 42.42 -5.76
CA PRO A 52 6.61 42.70 -4.36
C PRO A 52 5.43 41.89 -3.80
N TYR A 53 4.58 41.35 -4.68
CA TYR A 53 3.51 40.43 -4.32
C TYR A 53 3.97 39.00 -4.56
N ARG A 54 3.46 38.04 -3.78
CA ARG A 54 3.76 36.61 -4.03
C ARG A 54 3.11 36.12 -5.32
N VAL A 55 1.81 36.40 -5.46
CA VAL A 55 0.99 35.99 -6.61
C VAL A 55 -0.20 36.95 -6.76
N LYS A 56 -0.61 37.27 -7.99
CA LYS A 56 -1.76 38.11 -8.29
C LYS A 56 -2.42 37.71 -9.62
N TYR A 57 -3.74 37.84 -9.70
CA TYR A 57 -4.47 37.80 -10.96
C TYR A 57 -4.65 39.18 -11.56
N ALA A 58 -4.47 39.28 -12.87
CA ALA A 58 -4.86 40.41 -13.68
C ALA A 58 -5.71 39.92 -14.86
N TYR A 59 -6.88 40.51 -15.03
CA TYR A 59 -7.73 40.25 -16.18
C TYR A 59 -7.61 41.42 -17.15
N MET A 60 -7.59 41.11 -18.43
CA MET A 60 -7.53 42.13 -19.46
C MET A 60 -8.21 41.68 -20.73
N LYS A 61 -8.68 42.66 -21.48
CA LYS A 61 -9.28 42.48 -22.79
C LYS A 61 -8.50 43.33 -23.78
N GLU A 62 -7.94 42.71 -24.81
CA GLU A 62 -7.13 43.37 -25.83
C GLU A 62 -7.49 42.80 -27.19
N SER A 63 -7.79 43.66 -28.17
CA SER A 63 -8.17 43.23 -29.53
C SER A 63 -9.28 42.16 -29.59
N GLY A 64 -10.24 42.22 -28.66
CA GLY A 64 -11.33 41.24 -28.55
C GLY A 64 -10.95 39.90 -27.90
N VAL A 65 -9.69 39.74 -27.48
CA VAL A 65 -9.16 38.57 -26.77
C VAL A 65 -9.17 38.84 -25.27
N ASP A 66 -9.84 37.99 -24.50
CA ASP A 66 -9.80 38.01 -23.04
C ASP A 66 -8.58 37.21 -22.56
N VAL A 67 -7.74 37.83 -21.72
CA VAL A 67 -6.51 37.23 -21.16
C VAL A 67 -6.57 37.27 -19.64
N SER A 68 -6.34 36.11 -19.02
CA SER A 68 -6.28 35.90 -17.58
C SER A 68 -4.82 35.66 -17.18
N ALA A 69 -4.18 36.68 -16.63
CA ALA A 69 -2.77 36.65 -16.25
C ALA A 69 -2.58 36.31 -14.77
N LEU A 70 -1.91 35.18 -14.52
CA LEU A 70 -1.39 34.78 -13.22
C LEU A 70 0.05 35.28 -13.07
N VAL A 71 0.22 36.39 -12.37
CA VAL A 71 1.52 37.03 -12.14
C VAL A 71 2.12 36.49 -10.84
N VAL A 72 3.35 36.00 -10.89
CA VAL A 72 4.02 35.36 -9.74
C VAL A 72 5.48 35.82 -9.60
N ASP A 73 5.93 35.97 -8.36
CA ASP A 73 7.35 36.16 -8.06
C ASP A 73 8.16 34.89 -8.34
N LYS A 74 9.30 35.01 -9.03
CA LYS A 74 10.17 33.87 -9.39
C LYS A 74 10.51 32.97 -8.20
N LYS A 75 11.01 33.57 -7.11
CA LYS A 75 11.42 32.81 -5.90
C LYS A 75 10.22 32.14 -5.24
N SER A 76 9.05 32.77 -5.29
CA SER A 76 7.80 32.21 -4.76
C SER A 76 7.36 30.97 -5.54
N LEU A 77 7.44 30.99 -6.87
CA LEU A 77 7.14 29.82 -7.71
C LEU A 77 8.12 28.66 -7.45
N GLU A 78 9.43 28.93 -7.40
CA GLU A 78 10.44 27.92 -7.08
C GLU A 78 10.19 27.27 -5.71
N ARG A 79 9.84 28.08 -4.69
CA ARG A 79 9.48 27.57 -3.35
C ARG A 79 8.16 26.80 -3.36
N ASP A 80 7.19 27.18 -4.18
CA ASP A 80 5.94 26.43 -4.32
C ASP A 80 6.17 25.05 -4.95
N ALA A 81 7.05 24.97 -5.96
CA ALA A 81 7.50 23.71 -6.55
C ALA A 81 8.33 22.85 -5.57
N LYS A 82 9.16 23.47 -4.74
CA LYS A 82 10.05 22.75 -3.80
C LYS A 82 9.37 22.29 -2.51
N SER A 83 8.52 23.12 -1.91
CA SER A 83 7.96 22.86 -0.57
C SER A 83 6.48 23.25 -0.40
N ALA A 84 5.74 23.46 -1.48
CA ALA A 84 4.33 23.84 -1.51
C ALA A 84 4.03 25.12 -0.72
N HIS A 85 4.94 26.09 -0.81
CA HIS A 85 4.86 27.34 -0.06
C HIS A 85 3.54 28.10 -0.29
N MET A 86 2.89 27.93 -1.44
CA MET A 86 1.60 28.54 -1.77
C MET A 86 0.50 27.47 -1.92
N GLY A 87 0.64 26.33 -1.23
CA GLY A 87 -0.31 25.22 -1.34
C GLY A 87 -0.40 24.63 -2.76
N GLU A 88 0.67 24.75 -3.56
CA GLU A 88 0.69 24.31 -4.97
C GLU A 88 -0.31 25.05 -5.84
N PHE A 89 -0.66 26.28 -5.46
CA PHE A 89 -1.56 27.10 -6.24
C PHE A 89 -0.95 27.38 -7.62
N VAL A 90 0.29 27.84 -7.69
CA VAL A 90 0.93 28.21 -8.96
C VAL A 90 1.63 27.00 -9.58
N ALA A 91 2.50 26.33 -8.83
CA ALA A 91 3.25 25.17 -9.33
C ALA A 91 2.32 24.04 -9.81
N GLY A 92 1.12 23.94 -9.24
CA GLY A 92 0.08 22.99 -9.65
C GLY A 92 -0.30 23.06 -11.12
N ARG A 93 -0.18 24.22 -11.79
CA ARG A 93 -0.42 24.35 -13.24
C ARG A 93 0.57 23.52 -14.06
N LEU A 94 1.79 23.34 -13.56
CA LEU A 94 2.86 22.58 -14.23
C LEU A 94 2.74 21.05 -14.02
N LEU A 95 1.68 20.57 -13.35
CA LEU A 95 1.32 19.14 -13.41
C LEU A 95 0.84 18.73 -14.81
N HIS A 96 0.25 19.68 -15.52
CA HIS A 96 -0.49 19.48 -16.75
C HIS A 96 0.29 20.01 -17.95
N VAL A 97 -0.34 19.97 -19.12
CA VAL A 97 0.19 20.61 -20.32
C VAL A 97 0.23 22.13 -20.18
N TYR A 98 1.34 22.71 -20.64
CA TYR A 98 1.57 24.14 -20.73
C TYR A 98 2.43 24.44 -21.96
N GLU A 99 2.39 25.68 -22.45
CA GLU A 99 3.13 26.13 -23.63
C GLU A 99 4.00 27.34 -23.25
N PRO A 100 5.32 27.17 -23.10
CA PRO A 100 6.22 28.29 -22.82
C PRO A 100 6.19 29.34 -23.94
N ILE A 101 6.07 30.60 -23.55
CA ILE A 101 6.21 31.77 -24.42
C ILE A 101 7.59 32.38 -24.26
N ALA A 102 8.12 32.42 -23.03
CA ALA A 102 9.43 32.96 -22.71
C ALA A 102 10.14 32.09 -21.66
N ASN A 103 11.42 31.81 -21.90
CA ASN A 103 12.31 31.01 -21.04
C ASN A 103 11.75 29.62 -20.69
N PRO A 104 11.64 28.71 -21.69
CA PRO A 104 11.15 27.35 -21.48
C PRO A 104 12.00 26.54 -20.48
N GLU A 105 13.30 26.81 -20.39
CA GLU A 105 14.23 26.13 -19.50
C GLU A 105 13.83 26.33 -18.03
N PHE A 106 13.43 27.56 -17.67
CA PHE A 106 12.96 27.86 -16.31
C PHE A 106 11.73 27.03 -15.93
N PHE A 107 10.72 26.93 -16.81
CA PHE A 107 9.54 26.11 -16.52
C PHE A 107 9.89 24.63 -16.43
N SER A 108 10.80 24.15 -17.28
CA SER A 108 11.25 22.76 -17.22
C SER A 108 11.94 22.43 -15.89
N GLU A 109 12.75 23.35 -15.34
CA GLU A 109 13.41 23.17 -14.03
C GLU A 109 12.42 23.18 -12.86
N VAL A 110 11.47 24.12 -12.87
CA VAL A 110 10.41 24.21 -11.85
C VAL A 110 9.50 22.98 -11.90
N GLU A 111 9.09 22.56 -13.10
CA GLU A 111 8.30 21.35 -13.34
C GLU A 111 9.04 20.11 -12.80
N ARG A 112 10.32 19.95 -13.15
CA ARG A 112 11.16 18.82 -12.70
C ARG A 112 11.25 18.76 -11.18
N THR A 113 11.51 19.90 -10.54
CA THR A 113 11.54 20.03 -9.07
C THR A 113 10.20 19.62 -8.44
N TYR A 114 9.10 20.11 -9.02
CA TYR A 114 7.78 19.84 -8.50
C TYR A 114 7.36 18.37 -8.67
N LYS A 115 7.51 17.81 -9.88
CA LYS A 115 7.16 16.41 -10.15
C LYS A 115 8.02 15.43 -9.36
N ARG A 116 9.29 15.77 -9.11
CA ARG A 116 10.15 15.01 -8.19
C ARG A 116 9.54 14.93 -6.80
N ARG A 117 9.10 16.07 -6.26
CA ARG A 117 8.39 16.09 -4.97
C ARG A 117 7.13 15.24 -5.01
N VAL A 118 6.30 15.39 -6.04
CA VAL A 118 5.06 14.62 -6.20
C VAL A 118 5.32 13.11 -6.17
N ILE A 119 6.31 12.61 -6.91
CA ILE A 119 6.68 11.19 -6.89
C ILE A 119 6.99 10.73 -5.46
N LEU A 120 7.87 11.45 -4.76
CA LEU A 120 8.29 11.09 -3.40
C LEU A 120 7.13 11.16 -2.38
N GLU A 121 6.25 12.15 -2.53
CA GLU A 121 5.03 12.32 -1.74
C GLU A 121 4.06 11.13 -1.93
N GLU A 122 3.80 10.73 -3.18
CA GLU A 122 2.94 9.58 -3.50
C GLU A 122 3.53 8.25 -2.98
N LEU A 123 4.84 8.05 -3.11
CA LEU A 123 5.51 6.86 -2.56
C LEU A 123 5.37 6.80 -1.04
N GLN A 124 5.48 7.95 -0.36
CA GLN A 124 5.27 8.00 1.08
C GLN A 124 3.82 7.67 1.45
N GLU A 125 2.85 8.16 0.69
CA GLU A 125 1.44 7.87 0.91
C GLU A 125 1.10 6.40 0.66
N LEU A 126 1.68 5.78 -0.37
CA LEU A 126 1.59 4.34 -0.60
C LEU A 126 2.07 3.56 0.63
N VAL A 127 3.24 3.90 1.18
CA VAL A 127 3.78 3.24 2.38
C VAL A 127 2.89 3.46 3.61
N LYS A 128 2.36 4.68 3.80
CA LYS A 128 1.46 4.99 4.92
C LYS A 128 0.15 4.21 4.84
N SER A 129 -0.44 4.12 3.65
CA SER A 129 -1.76 3.51 3.43
C SER A 129 -1.73 1.98 3.39
N THR A 130 -0.63 1.38 2.91
CA THR A 130 -0.53 -0.07 2.67
C THR A 130 0.55 -0.77 3.50
N SER A 131 1.35 -0.03 4.27
CA SER A 131 2.32 -0.58 5.23
C SER A 131 3.28 -1.60 4.57
N ALA A 132 3.46 -2.77 5.18
CA ALA A 132 4.32 -3.84 4.67
C ALA A 132 3.94 -4.36 3.26
N LEU A 133 2.71 -4.13 2.80
CA LEU A 133 2.26 -4.53 1.46
C LEU A 133 2.78 -3.58 0.36
N ALA A 134 3.20 -2.37 0.71
CA ALA A 134 3.70 -1.37 -0.24
C ALA A 134 4.85 -1.89 -1.14
N THR A 135 5.64 -2.85 -0.64
CA THR A 135 6.76 -3.46 -1.37
C THR A 135 6.31 -4.52 -2.38
N GLU A 136 5.05 -4.93 -2.34
CA GLU A 136 4.46 -5.90 -3.25
C GLU A 136 3.59 -5.23 -4.32
N ILE A 137 3.13 -4.00 -4.06
CA ILE A 137 2.31 -3.23 -5.00
C ILE A 137 3.20 -2.65 -6.10
N SER A 138 2.87 -2.98 -7.35
CA SER A 138 3.46 -2.40 -8.54
C SER A 138 2.47 -1.47 -9.24
N PHE A 139 2.97 -0.40 -9.87
CA PHE A 139 2.15 0.58 -10.58
C PHE A 139 2.98 1.31 -11.65
N PRO A 140 2.38 1.74 -12.77
CA PRO A 140 3.05 2.60 -13.74
C PRO A 140 3.11 4.06 -13.27
N LEU A 141 3.93 4.89 -13.91
CA LEU A 141 4.15 6.28 -13.48
C LEU A 141 2.88 7.15 -13.57
N GLU A 142 1.94 6.79 -14.43
CA GLU A 142 0.61 7.38 -14.58
C GLU A 142 -0.17 7.36 -13.27
N TYR A 143 0.02 6.34 -12.43
CA TYR A 143 -0.59 6.28 -11.10
C TYR A 143 -0.20 7.51 -10.26
N ILE A 144 1.08 7.89 -10.26
CA ILE A 144 1.60 9.04 -9.50
C ILE A 144 0.88 10.32 -9.95
N ALA A 145 0.78 10.50 -11.26
CA ALA A 145 0.14 11.68 -11.82
C ALA A 145 -1.35 11.74 -11.47
N PHE A 146 -2.10 10.68 -11.73
CA PHE A 146 -3.54 10.68 -11.51
C PHE A 146 -3.92 10.64 -10.02
N SER A 147 -3.10 10.01 -9.17
CA SER A 147 -3.25 10.09 -7.70
C SER A 147 -3.14 11.54 -7.22
N LYS A 148 -2.14 12.30 -7.72
CA LYS A 148 -1.98 13.72 -7.40
C LYS A 148 -3.16 14.55 -7.91
N VAL A 149 -3.60 14.33 -9.15
CA VAL A 149 -4.76 15.02 -9.74
C VAL A 149 -6.01 14.77 -8.94
N ARG A 150 -6.29 13.51 -8.54
CA ARG A 150 -7.45 13.15 -7.72
C ARG A 150 -7.44 13.88 -6.37
N ARG A 151 -6.30 13.93 -5.68
CA ARG A 151 -6.19 14.67 -4.41
C ARG A 151 -6.43 16.17 -4.61
N ARG A 152 -5.93 16.75 -5.70
CA ARG A 152 -6.19 18.15 -6.02
C ARG A 152 -7.65 18.40 -6.37
N ALA A 153 -8.32 17.50 -7.08
CA ALA A 153 -9.74 17.59 -7.37
C ALA A 153 -10.59 17.62 -6.09
N ALA A 154 -10.22 16.83 -5.08
CA ALA A 154 -10.88 16.85 -3.77
C ALA A 154 -10.65 18.16 -2.99
N MET A 155 -9.47 18.78 -3.11
CA MET A 155 -9.15 20.06 -2.45
C MET A 155 -9.69 21.29 -3.18
N TYR A 156 -9.81 21.22 -4.51
CA TYR A 156 -10.26 22.30 -5.38
C TYR A 156 -11.41 21.81 -6.27
N PRO A 157 -12.65 21.70 -5.74
CA PRO A 157 -13.81 21.24 -6.51
C PRO A 157 -14.03 22.04 -7.80
N ASN A 158 -13.68 23.32 -7.77
CA ASN A 158 -13.75 24.26 -8.87
C ASN A 158 -12.86 23.90 -10.08
N ALA A 159 -11.80 23.11 -9.86
CA ALA A 159 -10.88 22.66 -10.90
C ALA A 159 -11.25 21.29 -11.50
N VAL A 160 -12.26 20.59 -10.97
CA VAL A 160 -12.68 19.25 -11.38
C VAL A 160 -12.94 19.17 -12.89
N TYR A 161 -13.70 20.14 -13.43
CA TYR A 161 -13.99 20.21 -14.87
C TYR A 161 -12.72 20.32 -15.71
N SER A 162 -11.79 21.16 -15.29
CA SER A 162 -10.51 21.35 -16.00
C SER A 162 -9.68 20.08 -15.99
N TYR A 163 -9.59 19.38 -14.85
CA TYR A 163 -8.87 18.10 -14.77
C TYR A 163 -9.51 17.03 -15.66
N PHE A 164 -10.85 16.91 -15.62
CA PHE A 164 -11.58 15.98 -16.49
C PHE A 164 -11.29 16.27 -17.96
N LYS A 165 -11.49 17.51 -18.42
CA LYS A 165 -11.28 17.88 -19.83
C LYS A 165 -9.83 17.73 -20.24
N THR A 166 -8.88 18.12 -19.40
CA THR A 166 -7.43 18.00 -19.70
C THR A 166 -7.05 16.57 -20.11
N TYR A 167 -7.60 15.54 -19.46
CA TYR A 167 -7.19 14.16 -19.72
C TYR A 167 -8.17 13.34 -20.56
N THR A 168 -9.32 13.90 -20.95
CA THR A 168 -10.32 13.20 -21.79
C THR A 168 -10.40 13.74 -23.22
N VAL A 169 -9.90 14.95 -23.50
CA VAL A 169 -9.99 15.53 -24.86
C VAL A 169 -8.86 15.12 -25.80
N SER A 170 -7.67 14.85 -25.27
CA SER A 170 -6.51 14.53 -26.11
C SER A 170 -5.46 13.72 -25.35
N PRO A 171 -4.93 12.62 -25.94
CA PRO A 171 -3.85 11.84 -25.34
C PRO A 171 -2.55 12.64 -25.21
N ARG A 172 -2.33 13.64 -26.09
CA ARG A 172 -1.15 14.54 -26.05
C ARG A 172 -0.93 15.17 -24.67
N ASN A 173 -2.02 15.47 -23.96
CA ASN A 173 -1.95 16.12 -22.65
C ASN A 173 -1.34 15.21 -21.58
N LEU A 174 -1.66 13.91 -21.65
CA LEU A 174 -1.03 12.91 -20.80
C LEU A 174 0.43 12.69 -21.20
N ASP A 175 0.70 12.57 -22.51
CA ASP A 175 2.07 12.36 -23.01
C ASP A 175 3.02 13.48 -22.59
N PHE A 176 2.58 14.74 -22.74
CA PHE A 176 3.33 15.90 -22.27
C PHE A 176 3.58 15.83 -20.75
N ALA A 177 2.54 15.56 -19.96
CA ALA A 177 2.70 15.45 -18.52
C ALA A 177 3.69 14.33 -18.14
N MET A 178 3.63 13.18 -18.82
CA MET A 178 4.48 12.03 -18.55
C MET A 178 5.95 12.29 -18.87
N GLN A 179 6.28 13.10 -19.87
CA GLN A 179 7.68 13.48 -20.14
C GLN A 179 8.33 14.15 -18.92
N GLY A 180 7.63 15.09 -18.28
CA GLY A 180 8.10 15.72 -17.04
C GLY A 180 8.27 14.73 -15.88
N TYR A 181 7.34 13.79 -15.71
CA TYR A 181 7.45 12.77 -14.66
C TYR A 181 8.60 11.81 -14.92
N ARG A 182 8.83 11.39 -16.18
CA ARG A 182 9.95 10.52 -16.56
C ARG A 182 11.29 11.17 -16.26
N ARG A 183 11.46 12.47 -16.59
CA ARG A 183 12.67 13.24 -16.23
C ARG A 183 12.88 13.28 -14.72
N ALA A 184 11.84 13.60 -13.95
CA ALA A 184 11.93 13.65 -12.49
C ALA A 184 12.21 12.28 -11.86
N LEU A 185 11.64 11.21 -12.41
CA LEU A 185 11.89 9.84 -11.97
C LEU A 185 13.34 9.43 -12.24
N ALA A 186 13.88 9.75 -13.43
CA ALA A 186 15.26 9.46 -13.78
C ALA A 186 16.24 10.04 -12.75
N ASP A 187 16.01 11.27 -12.28
CA ASP A 187 16.86 11.88 -11.27
C ASP A 187 16.75 11.23 -9.89
N ILE A 188 15.56 10.74 -9.54
CA ILE A 188 15.36 9.99 -8.29
C ILE A 188 16.14 8.68 -8.35
N VAL A 189 16.07 7.98 -9.48
CA VAL A 189 16.78 6.71 -9.69
C VAL A 189 18.29 6.93 -9.72
N ILE A 190 18.78 8.00 -10.34
CA ILE A 190 20.22 8.34 -10.33
C ILE A 190 20.70 8.63 -8.90
N GLU A 191 19.93 9.40 -8.12
CA GLU A 191 20.32 9.77 -6.76
C GLU A 191 20.12 8.65 -5.73
N ASP A 192 19.19 7.75 -5.96
CA ASP A 192 18.90 6.62 -5.09
C ASP A 192 18.46 5.38 -5.90
N PRO A 193 19.41 4.67 -6.53
CA PRO A 193 19.12 3.51 -7.38
C PRO A 193 18.37 2.39 -6.66
N GLY A 194 18.52 2.30 -5.34
CA GLY A 194 17.86 1.29 -4.52
C GLY A 194 16.46 1.66 -4.03
N LEU A 195 15.89 2.81 -4.43
CA LEU A 195 14.56 3.23 -3.98
C LEU A 195 13.44 2.41 -4.64
N LEU A 196 13.54 2.20 -5.96
CA LEU A 196 12.52 1.57 -6.79
C LEU A 196 13.14 0.42 -7.60
N MET A 197 12.40 -0.68 -7.68
CA MET A 197 12.57 -1.71 -8.68
C MET A 197 11.73 -1.32 -9.91
N ILE A 198 12.34 -1.36 -11.09
CA ILE A 198 11.70 -1.00 -12.36
C ILE A 198 11.65 -2.25 -13.24
N ASP A 199 10.46 -2.65 -13.67
CA ASP A 199 10.22 -3.77 -14.57
C ASP A 199 9.32 -3.30 -15.73
N GLY A 200 9.93 -3.06 -16.90
CA GLY A 200 9.27 -2.40 -18.01
C GLY A 200 8.73 -1.02 -17.61
N GLN A 201 7.40 -0.86 -17.67
CA GLN A 201 6.71 0.36 -17.26
C GLN A 201 6.28 0.37 -15.79
N MET A 202 6.44 -0.76 -15.07
CA MET A 202 5.95 -0.93 -13.71
C MET A 202 7.03 -0.56 -12.70
N LEU A 203 6.65 0.25 -11.73
CA LEU A 203 7.47 0.67 -10.60
C LEU A 203 7.01 -0.08 -9.35
N ARG A 204 7.97 -0.46 -8.49
CA ARG A 204 7.70 -1.06 -7.19
C ARG A 204 8.73 -0.60 -6.17
N LEU A 205 8.32 -0.38 -4.92
CA LEU A 205 9.26 -0.05 -3.85
C LEU A 205 10.17 -1.23 -3.51
N SER A 206 11.46 -0.96 -3.34
CA SER A 206 12.41 -1.97 -2.85
C SER A 206 12.09 -2.37 -1.42
N LYS A 207 12.27 -3.65 -1.09
CA LYS A 207 11.90 -4.23 0.22
C LYS A 207 12.56 -3.54 1.41
N GLU A 208 13.82 -3.13 1.24
CA GLU A 208 14.64 -2.47 2.26
C GLU A 208 14.18 -1.04 2.58
N ARG A 209 13.32 -0.44 1.75
CA ARG A 209 12.92 0.97 1.85
C ARG A 209 11.69 1.21 2.70
N VAL A 210 11.06 0.15 3.20
CA VAL A 210 9.91 0.25 4.09
C VAL A 210 10.29 -0.24 5.48
N ARG A 211 10.20 0.66 6.47
CA ARG A 211 10.45 0.33 7.87
C ARG A 211 9.23 0.62 8.72
N PHE A 212 9.03 -0.18 9.77
CA PHE A 212 8.02 0.10 10.79
C PHE A 212 8.69 0.73 12.02
N ALA A 213 8.33 1.97 12.35
CA ALA A 213 8.86 2.72 13.50
C ALA A 213 7.75 3.00 14.54
N ARG A 214 8.09 3.69 15.65
CA ARG A 214 7.14 4.02 16.74
C ARG A 214 5.91 4.85 16.29
N GLY A 215 5.92 5.43 15.09
CA GLY A 215 4.80 6.19 14.51
C GLY A 215 4.07 5.52 13.34
N GLY A 216 4.38 4.25 13.01
CA GLY A 216 3.80 3.53 11.87
C GLY A 216 4.81 3.22 10.75
N PRO A 217 4.32 2.81 9.57
CA PRO A 217 5.17 2.53 8.42
C PRO A 217 5.79 3.83 7.88
N ALA A 218 7.06 3.77 7.52
CA ALA A 218 7.85 4.89 7.03
C ALA A 218 8.68 4.50 5.81
N LEU A 219 8.69 5.39 4.81
CA LEU A 219 9.57 5.31 3.66
C LEU A 219 10.97 5.78 4.05
N LEU A 220 11.97 4.94 3.82
CA LEU A 220 13.38 5.26 4.06
C LEU A 220 13.97 5.95 2.83
N LEU A 221 14.18 7.27 2.96
CA LEU A 221 14.85 8.09 1.95
C LEU A 221 16.25 8.48 2.38
N THR A 222 17.14 8.62 1.39
CA THR A 222 18.45 9.25 1.54
C THR A 222 18.29 10.70 2.02
N LYS A 223 19.37 11.27 2.60
CA LYS A 223 19.37 12.66 3.07
C LYS A 223 18.98 13.64 1.95
N LYS A 224 19.46 13.41 0.72
CA LYS A 224 19.17 14.25 -0.46
C LYS A 224 17.67 14.27 -0.79
N LEU A 225 17.02 13.11 -0.84
CA LEU A 225 15.60 13.00 -1.18
C LEU A 225 14.68 13.49 -0.05
N ARG A 226 15.10 13.35 1.21
CA ARG A 226 14.30 13.73 2.38
C ARG A 226 13.89 15.20 2.39
N HIS A 227 14.72 16.08 1.82
CA HIS A 227 14.44 17.51 1.73
C HIS A 227 13.16 17.84 0.95
N PHE A 228 12.68 16.94 0.09
CA PHE A 228 11.50 17.15 -0.73
C PHE A 228 10.18 16.76 -0.01
N ILE A 229 10.21 15.99 1.09
CA ILE A 229 9.00 15.43 1.73
C ILE A 229 8.41 16.28 2.88
N SER A 230 9.09 17.34 3.34
CA SER A 230 8.65 18.11 4.53
C SER A 230 7.42 19.01 4.33
N SER A 231 6.73 18.92 3.20
CA SER A 231 5.72 19.87 2.72
C SER A 231 4.29 19.57 3.15
N TYR A 232 3.91 18.31 3.41
CA TYR A 232 2.48 17.94 3.61
C TYR A 232 1.77 18.69 4.75
N VAL A 233 2.51 19.12 5.78
CA VAL A 233 1.95 19.92 6.89
C VAL A 233 1.65 21.37 6.44
N ILE A 234 2.36 21.87 5.42
CA ILE A 234 2.26 23.24 4.90
C ILE A 234 1.02 23.40 4.01
N HIS A 235 0.58 22.34 3.30
CA HIS A 235 -0.58 22.37 2.40
C HIS A 235 -1.87 22.84 3.09
N SER A 236 -2.14 22.39 4.31
CA SER A 236 -3.37 22.71 5.03
C SER A 236 -3.42 24.15 5.55
N TYR A 237 -2.25 24.73 5.86
CA TYR A 237 -2.15 26.03 6.52
C TYR A 237 -1.89 27.17 5.53
N ALA A 238 -0.93 27.00 4.60
CA ALA A 238 -0.61 28.03 3.59
C ALA A 238 -1.70 28.16 2.52
N GLY A 239 -2.35 27.05 2.16
CA GLY A 239 -3.46 27.04 1.21
C GLY A 239 -4.58 27.99 1.60
N ARG A 240 -4.95 28.07 2.90
CA ARG A 240 -6.06 28.89 3.47
C ARG A 240 -6.05 30.33 2.97
N HIS A 241 -4.87 30.97 2.91
CA HIS A 241 -4.75 32.36 2.47
C HIS A 241 -4.83 32.53 0.94
N THR A 242 -4.42 31.53 0.16
CA THR A 242 -4.53 31.53 -1.31
C THR A 242 -5.90 31.06 -1.83
N PHE A 243 -6.73 30.41 -1.02
CA PHE A 243 -8.07 29.96 -1.45
C PHE A 243 -8.97 31.10 -1.90
N HIS A 244 -8.83 32.32 -1.36
CA HIS A 244 -9.61 33.47 -1.83
C HIS A 244 -9.31 33.82 -3.30
N LEU A 245 -8.07 33.64 -3.74
CA LEU A 245 -7.68 33.84 -5.14
C LEU A 245 -8.26 32.72 -6.03
N ALA A 246 -8.23 31.47 -5.54
CA ALA A 246 -8.85 30.33 -6.22
C ALA A 246 -10.39 30.47 -6.30
N ALA A 247 -11.03 31.03 -5.27
CA ALA A 247 -12.46 31.32 -5.25
C ALA A 247 -12.83 32.43 -6.25
N LYS A 248 -12.02 33.50 -6.36
CA LYS A 248 -12.21 34.53 -7.38
C LYS A 248 -12.00 34.02 -8.82
N GLU A 249 -11.00 33.15 -9.03
CA GLU A 249 -10.80 32.44 -10.31
C GLU A 249 -11.98 31.53 -10.63
N ALA A 250 -12.53 30.87 -9.62
CA ALA A 250 -13.69 30.02 -9.77
C ALA A 250 -14.97 30.81 -10.07
N GLU A 251 -15.23 31.93 -9.38
CA GLU A 251 -16.40 32.78 -9.61
C GLU A 251 -16.46 33.36 -11.04
N SER A 252 -15.31 33.58 -11.68
CA SER A 252 -15.24 33.98 -13.09
C SER A 252 -15.43 32.81 -14.05
N LYS A 253 -14.91 31.62 -13.72
CA LYS A 253 -14.94 30.42 -14.60
C LYS A 253 -16.17 29.51 -14.43
N ILE A 254 -16.85 29.55 -13.29
CA ILE A 254 -17.87 28.56 -12.87
C ILE A 254 -19.31 29.05 -13.00
N ARG A 255 -19.54 30.34 -13.27
CA ARG A 255 -20.88 30.91 -13.50
C ARG A 255 -21.70 30.21 -14.62
N ARG A 256 -21.12 29.22 -15.32
CA ARG A 256 -21.73 28.52 -16.46
C ARG A 256 -21.80 26.98 -16.37
N HIS A 257 -21.34 26.32 -15.29
CA HIS A 257 -21.15 24.84 -15.33
C HIS A 257 -21.72 24.01 -14.16
N ILE A 258 -22.46 24.58 -13.22
CA ILE A 258 -23.08 23.77 -12.15
C ILE A 258 -24.54 23.48 -12.50
N ARG A 259 -24.77 22.47 -13.36
CA ARG A 259 -26.08 21.80 -13.43
C ARG A 259 -25.99 20.27 -13.35
N GLN A 260 -24.83 19.65 -13.62
CA GLN A 260 -24.64 18.21 -13.48
C GLN A 260 -23.29 17.86 -12.83
N PRO A 261 -23.24 16.87 -11.92
CA PRO A 261 -22.01 16.37 -11.35
C PRO A 261 -21.14 15.71 -12.42
N ILE A 262 -19.83 15.96 -12.39
CA ILE A 262 -18.87 15.35 -13.31
C ILE A 262 -18.46 14.00 -12.75
N GLU A 263 -18.69 12.94 -13.52
CA GLU A 263 -18.20 11.61 -13.23
C GLU A 263 -16.80 11.43 -13.84
N PHE A 264 -15.82 11.09 -13.00
CA PHE A 264 -14.46 10.86 -13.48
C PHE A 264 -14.35 9.48 -14.16
N PRO A 265 -13.54 9.35 -15.22
CA PRO A 265 -13.22 8.04 -15.76
C PRO A 265 -12.46 7.20 -14.73
N PRO A 266 -12.48 5.85 -14.81
CA PRO A 266 -11.94 4.96 -13.77
C PRO A 266 -10.51 5.29 -13.31
N PHE A 267 -9.62 5.65 -14.23
CA PHE A 267 -8.22 6.00 -13.94
C PHE A 267 -8.04 7.28 -13.11
N LEU A 268 -9.01 8.20 -13.13
CA LEU A 268 -9.06 9.40 -12.29
C LEU A 268 -9.94 9.21 -11.05
N ALA A 269 -11.04 8.47 -11.20
CA ALA A 269 -11.98 8.17 -10.13
C ALA A 269 -11.36 7.28 -9.07
N CYS A 270 -10.58 6.27 -9.45
CA CYS A 270 -9.78 5.46 -8.55
C CYS A 270 -8.43 5.04 -9.17
N PRO A 271 -7.40 5.90 -9.13
CA PRO A 271 -6.08 5.58 -9.68
C PRO A 271 -5.49 4.29 -9.10
N ALA A 272 -5.65 4.05 -7.79
CA ALA A 272 -5.20 2.81 -7.17
C ALA A 272 -5.92 1.57 -7.73
N CYS A 273 -7.24 1.64 -7.93
CA CYS A 273 -8.02 0.55 -8.52
C CYS A 273 -7.62 0.28 -9.98
N ALA A 274 -7.33 1.32 -10.75
CA ALA A 274 -6.98 1.21 -12.16
C ALA A 274 -5.55 0.71 -12.40
N TYR A 275 -4.62 1.01 -11.50
CA TYR A 275 -3.19 0.88 -11.78
C TYR A 275 -2.40 -0.02 -10.82
N TRP A 276 -2.86 -0.24 -9.59
CA TRP A 276 -2.12 -1.08 -8.66
C TRP A 276 -2.27 -2.55 -9.00
N LYS A 277 -1.15 -3.26 -9.02
CA LYS A 277 -1.09 -4.70 -9.22
C LYS A 277 -0.28 -5.35 -8.11
N ILE A 278 -0.72 -6.53 -7.69
CA ILE A 278 0.05 -7.40 -6.80
C ILE A 278 0.42 -8.68 -7.55
N PRO A 279 1.49 -9.40 -7.15
CA PRO A 279 1.95 -10.57 -7.88
C PRO A 279 1.01 -11.79 -7.85
N GLU A 280 0.04 -11.81 -6.92
CA GLU A 280 -0.87 -12.92 -6.71
C GLU A 280 -2.15 -12.44 -6.03
N GLY A 281 -3.29 -12.94 -6.52
CA GLY A 281 -4.63 -12.57 -6.06
C GLY A 281 -5.10 -11.24 -6.63
N VAL A 282 -6.41 -11.01 -6.55
CA VAL A 282 -7.04 -9.76 -6.97
C VAL A 282 -6.82 -8.68 -5.90
N LEU A 283 -6.35 -7.49 -6.31
CA LEU A 283 -6.23 -6.35 -5.41
C LEU A 283 -7.48 -5.47 -5.49
N VAL A 284 -8.24 -5.41 -4.40
CA VAL A 284 -9.38 -4.51 -4.23
C VAL A 284 -8.93 -3.31 -3.39
N ALA A 285 -8.51 -2.25 -4.07
CA ALA A 285 -7.94 -1.06 -3.44
C ALA A 285 -8.99 -0.16 -2.75
N ALA A 286 -10.21 -0.14 -3.27
CA ALA A 286 -11.39 0.49 -2.67
C ALA A 286 -12.61 -0.34 -3.06
N ALA A 287 -13.59 -0.51 -2.17
CA ALA A 287 -14.90 -1.02 -2.56
C ALA A 287 -15.52 -0.03 -3.56
N ALA A 288 -15.72 -0.48 -4.80
CA ALA A 288 -16.61 0.19 -5.73
C ALA A 288 -18.02 0.10 -5.10
N ASP A 289 -18.58 1.24 -4.69
CA ASP A 289 -19.96 1.35 -4.21
C ASP A 289 -20.46 0.36 -3.14
N ARG A 290 -20.15 0.66 -1.86
CA ARG A 290 -20.94 0.39 -0.63
C ARG A 290 -21.59 -1.00 -0.39
N HIS A 291 -21.40 -2.00 -1.23
CA HIS A 291 -21.92 -3.34 -1.02
C HIS A 291 -20.84 -4.21 -0.35
N LYS A 292 -21.27 -5.05 0.60
CA LYS A 292 -20.34 -5.81 1.46
C LYS A 292 -19.65 -6.98 0.74
N GLU A 293 -19.97 -7.24 -0.53
CA GLU A 293 -19.62 -8.46 -1.23
C GLU A 293 -18.95 -8.21 -2.60
N ASP A 294 -18.72 -6.97 -3.02
CA ASP A 294 -18.16 -6.60 -4.36
C ASP A 294 -16.76 -7.14 -4.65
N TRP A 295 -16.01 -7.49 -3.60
CA TRP A 295 -14.71 -8.13 -3.77
C TRP A 295 -14.83 -9.62 -4.16
N LEU A 296 -15.97 -10.27 -3.86
CA LEU A 296 -16.26 -11.63 -4.30
C LEU A 296 -16.53 -11.65 -5.80
N ASP A 297 -17.20 -10.63 -6.34
CA ASP A 297 -17.41 -10.49 -7.78
C ASP A 297 -16.08 -10.36 -8.52
N ALA A 298 -15.17 -9.55 -7.98
CA ALA A 298 -13.82 -9.41 -8.54
C ALA A 298 -13.03 -10.74 -8.50
N VAL A 299 -13.25 -11.57 -7.47
CA VAL A 299 -12.67 -12.92 -7.42
C VAL A 299 -13.36 -13.87 -8.40
N ALA A 300 -14.70 -13.84 -8.47
CA ALA A 300 -15.48 -14.68 -9.39
C ALA A 300 -15.08 -14.40 -10.84
N GLU A 301 -15.00 -13.13 -11.24
CA GLU A 301 -14.55 -12.68 -12.56
C GLU A 301 -13.13 -13.18 -12.86
N ALA A 302 -12.20 -13.10 -11.89
CA ALA A 302 -10.84 -13.62 -12.05
C ALA A 302 -10.78 -15.14 -12.24
N HIS A 303 -11.82 -15.86 -11.83
CA HIS A 303 -12.00 -17.30 -12.06
C HIS A 303 -12.92 -17.61 -13.26
N GLY A 304 -13.33 -16.60 -14.04
CA GLY A 304 -14.22 -16.77 -15.19
C GLY A 304 -15.66 -17.13 -14.83
N ILE A 305 -16.09 -16.83 -13.60
CA ILE A 305 -17.43 -17.12 -13.08
C ILE A 305 -18.31 -15.87 -13.30
N SER A 306 -19.29 -15.97 -14.20
CA SER A 306 -20.21 -14.88 -14.51
C SER A 306 -21.42 -14.79 -13.58
N GLU A 307 -21.93 -15.94 -13.13
CA GLU A 307 -23.05 -16.05 -12.19
C GLU A 307 -22.71 -17.08 -11.11
N TYR A 308 -23.02 -16.76 -9.85
CA TYR A 308 -22.76 -17.65 -8.72
C TYR A 308 -23.76 -17.45 -7.58
N SER A 309 -23.97 -18.51 -6.81
CA SER A 309 -24.57 -18.41 -5.48
C SER A 309 -23.49 -18.49 -4.40
N ALA A 310 -23.49 -17.54 -3.46
CA ALA A 310 -22.55 -17.53 -2.34
C ALA A 310 -23.20 -17.97 -1.03
N LYS A 311 -22.59 -18.97 -0.37
CA LYS A 311 -22.85 -19.31 1.03
C LYS A 311 -21.69 -18.83 1.90
N LYS A 312 -21.99 -18.25 3.05
CA LYS A 312 -20.97 -17.84 4.03
C LYS A 312 -21.17 -18.50 5.39
N ARG A 313 -20.09 -18.97 6.00
CA ARG A 313 -20.07 -19.46 7.40
C ARG A 313 -18.82 -19.01 8.13
N ARG A 314 -18.90 -18.79 9.44
CA ARG A 314 -17.73 -18.42 10.25
C ARG A 314 -16.85 -19.66 10.48
N LEU A 315 -15.53 -19.49 10.36
CA LEU A 315 -14.56 -20.54 10.70
C LEU A 315 -14.03 -20.34 12.12
N GLY A 316 -13.96 -21.43 12.89
CA GLY A 316 -13.44 -21.41 14.26
C GLY A 316 -14.46 -20.92 15.28
N ASN A 317 -13.99 -20.26 16.35
CA ASN A 317 -14.84 -19.80 17.44
C ASN A 317 -15.68 -18.56 17.07
N PRO A 318 -16.71 -18.19 17.85
CA PRO A 318 -17.56 -17.02 17.56
C PRO A 318 -16.79 -15.69 17.40
N ASN A 319 -15.65 -15.57 18.08
CA ASN A 319 -14.76 -14.39 18.01
C ASN A 319 -13.78 -14.41 16.83
N SER A 320 -13.79 -15.48 16.04
CA SER A 320 -12.99 -15.58 14.82
C SER A 320 -13.47 -14.56 13.80
N ARG A 321 -12.52 -13.92 13.12
CA ARG A 321 -12.77 -12.98 12.04
C ARG A 321 -12.48 -13.60 10.68
N THR A 322 -12.47 -14.92 10.61
CA THR A 322 -12.32 -15.67 9.37
C THR A 322 -13.67 -16.23 8.95
N MET A 323 -14.05 -15.95 7.72
CA MET A 323 -15.27 -16.44 7.08
C MET A 323 -14.88 -17.39 5.96
N LEU A 324 -15.60 -18.51 5.84
CA LEU A 324 -15.60 -19.33 4.65
C LEU A 324 -16.70 -18.85 3.73
N TYR A 325 -16.35 -18.56 2.49
CA TYR A 325 -17.26 -18.35 1.38
C TYR A 325 -17.20 -19.58 0.47
N THR A 326 -18.36 -20.03 0.01
CA THR A 326 -18.51 -21.10 -0.99
C THR A 326 -19.31 -20.53 -2.13
N LEU A 327 -18.66 -20.35 -3.27
CA LEU A 327 -19.25 -19.86 -4.51
C LEU A 327 -19.56 -21.08 -5.36
N LYS A 328 -20.84 -21.29 -5.68
CA LYS A 328 -21.27 -22.39 -6.56
C LYS A 328 -21.57 -21.85 -7.93
N HIS A 329 -21.03 -22.52 -8.95
CA HIS A 329 -21.34 -22.26 -10.36
C HIS A 329 -22.73 -22.80 -10.73
N ASP A 330 -23.38 -22.23 -11.74
CA ASP A 330 -24.70 -22.65 -12.20
C ASP A 330 -24.72 -24.08 -12.78
N ASP A 331 -23.58 -24.58 -13.25
CA ASP A 331 -23.43 -25.98 -13.70
C ASP A 331 -23.49 -27.01 -12.56
N GLY A 332 -23.48 -26.56 -11.30
CA GLY A 332 -23.59 -27.36 -10.08
C GLY A 332 -22.42 -28.32 -9.80
N LYS A 333 -21.37 -28.35 -10.66
CA LYS A 333 -20.26 -29.33 -10.56
C LYS A 333 -19.01 -28.73 -9.92
N ASN A 334 -18.82 -27.42 -10.00
CA ASN A 334 -17.63 -26.75 -9.47
C ASN A 334 -17.99 -25.76 -8.35
N GLU A 335 -17.27 -25.85 -7.23
CA GLU A 335 -17.39 -24.92 -6.09
C GLU A 335 -16.04 -24.29 -5.76
N LEU A 336 -15.99 -22.96 -5.66
CA LEU A 336 -14.82 -22.24 -5.15
C LEU A 336 -15.01 -21.95 -3.67
N LYS A 337 -14.13 -22.52 -2.83
CA LYS A 337 -14.13 -22.29 -1.38
C LYS A 337 -13.02 -21.31 -0.99
N ILE A 338 -13.38 -20.21 -0.34
CA ILE A 338 -12.49 -19.10 0.01
C ILE A 338 -12.50 -18.86 1.51
N ALA A 339 -11.32 -18.89 2.15
CA ALA A 339 -11.12 -18.45 3.51
C ALA A 339 -10.75 -16.96 3.55
N ALA A 340 -11.68 -16.10 3.94
CA ALA A 340 -11.48 -14.66 4.05
C ALA A 340 -11.22 -14.25 5.51
N LYS A 341 -10.01 -13.76 5.80
CA LYS A 341 -9.59 -13.33 7.14
C LYS A 341 -9.61 -11.81 7.22
N GLU A 342 -10.42 -11.25 8.11
CA GLU A 342 -10.39 -9.83 8.45
C GLU A 342 -9.37 -9.57 9.58
N LEU A 343 -8.39 -8.73 9.31
CA LEU A 343 -7.35 -8.32 10.25
C LEU A 343 -7.82 -7.10 11.06
N ALA A 344 -8.90 -7.26 11.84
CA ALA A 344 -9.53 -6.14 12.55
C ALA A 344 -8.63 -5.46 13.60
N ARG A 345 -8.84 -4.14 13.80
CA ARG A 345 -8.22 -3.33 14.87
C ARG A 345 -8.58 -3.82 16.28
N THR A 346 -9.72 -4.47 16.47
CA THR A 346 -10.12 -5.02 17.78
C THR A 346 -9.18 -6.14 18.25
N LYS A 347 -8.53 -6.85 17.31
CA LYS A 347 -7.48 -7.84 17.65
C LYS A 347 -6.18 -7.18 18.13
N SER A 348 -6.01 -5.87 17.93
CA SER A 348 -4.83 -5.13 18.39
C SER A 348 -4.70 -5.16 19.93
N VAL A 349 -5.81 -5.13 20.67
CA VAL A 349 -5.82 -5.25 22.14
C VAL A 349 -5.29 -6.61 22.58
N LYS A 350 -5.71 -7.69 21.91
CA LYS A 350 -5.19 -9.04 22.14
C LYS A 350 -3.67 -9.08 21.91
N TRP A 351 -3.18 -8.51 20.82
CA TRP A 351 -1.74 -8.51 20.53
C TRP A 351 -0.94 -7.66 21.52
N ALA A 352 -1.49 -6.54 21.99
CA ALA A 352 -0.89 -5.75 23.06
C ALA A 352 -0.80 -6.55 24.37
N ALA A 353 -1.88 -7.22 24.77
CA ALA A 353 -1.90 -8.08 25.97
C ALA A 353 -0.90 -9.24 25.88
N LEU A 354 -0.86 -9.95 24.74
CA LEU A 354 0.14 -11.00 24.52
C LEU A 354 1.56 -10.44 24.52
N SER A 355 1.79 -9.24 23.99
CA SER A 355 3.11 -8.60 24.00
C SER A 355 3.56 -8.22 25.40
N MET A 356 2.64 -7.84 26.30
CA MET A 356 2.96 -7.61 27.70
C MET A 356 3.34 -8.92 28.41
N TRP A 357 2.55 -9.97 28.21
CA TRP A 357 2.82 -11.30 28.77
C TRP A 357 4.17 -11.84 28.29
N THR A 358 4.44 -11.77 26.98
CA THR A 358 5.64 -12.38 26.37
C THR A 358 6.80 -11.41 26.15
N ALA A 359 6.77 -10.23 26.80
CA ALA A 359 7.66 -9.10 26.52
C ALA A 359 9.16 -9.44 26.56
N GLN A 360 9.54 -10.44 27.36
CA GLN A 360 10.90 -10.93 27.52
C GLN A 360 11.43 -11.72 26.29
N VAL A 361 10.55 -12.12 25.37
CA VAL A 361 10.88 -12.96 24.20
C VAL A 361 10.33 -12.39 22.90
N LYS A 362 9.07 -11.95 22.88
CA LYS A 362 8.39 -11.51 21.66
C LYS A 362 7.54 -10.28 21.91
N LYS A 363 7.66 -9.31 21.00
CA LYS A 363 6.69 -8.22 20.84
C LYS A 363 5.89 -8.48 19.58
N PHE A 364 4.57 -8.61 19.71
CA PHE A 364 3.68 -8.87 18.59
C PHE A 364 3.38 -7.60 17.80
N LYS A 365 3.16 -7.77 16.49
CA LYS A 365 2.77 -6.68 15.60
C LYS A 365 1.28 -6.41 15.76
N VAL A 366 0.94 -5.15 15.97
CA VAL A 366 -0.40 -4.72 16.39
C VAL A 366 -1.19 -4.11 15.23
N ASP A 367 -0.50 -3.44 14.30
CA ASP A 367 -1.11 -2.74 13.16
C ASP A 367 -1.73 -3.73 12.15
N PRO A 368 -3.04 -3.61 11.86
CA PRO A 368 -3.73 -4.43 10.87
C PRO A 368 -3.10 -4.50 9.49
N MET A 369 -2.68 -3.36 8.94
CA MET A 369 -2.20 -3.30 7.57
C MET A 369 -0.80 -3.92 7.45
N PHE A 370 0.04 -3.70 8.46
CA PHE A 370 1.32 -4.39 8.60
C PHE A 370 1.14 -5.90 8.68
N ARG A 371 0.21 -6.38 9.50
CA ARG A 371 -0.10 -7.81 9.64
C ARG A 371 -0.60 -8.42 8.33
N LEU A 372 -1.43 -7.69 7.57
CA LEU A 372 -1.95 -8.13 6.29
C LEU A 372 -0.82 -8.28 5.27
N GLY A 373 0.00 -7.23 5.12
CA GLY A 373 1.15 -7.27 4.22
C GLY A 373 2.18 -8.33 4.62
N THR A 374 2.36 -8.56 5.93
CA THR A 374 3.24 -9.62 6.46
C THR A 374 2.72 -11.00 6.07
N GLU A 375 1.44 -11.29 6.27
CA GLU A 375 0.84 -12.58 5.93
C GLU A 375 0.87 -12.83 4.42
N TYR A 376 0.51 -11.84 3.60
CA TYR A 376 0.61 -11.89 2.14
C TYR A 376 2.04 -12.27 1.69
N ARG A 377 3.05 -11.55 2.20
CA ARG A 377 4.46 -11.81 1.88
C ARG A 377 4.94 -13.16 2.38
N ALA A 378 4.51 -13.57 3.58
CA ALA A 378 4.94 -14.82 4.20
C ALA A 378 4.41 -16.02 3.40
N ILE A 379 3.12 -16.00 3.03
CA ILE A 379 2.52 -17.04 2.18
C ILE A 379 3.35 -17.28 0.91
N ARG A 380 3.72 -16.21 0.20
CA ARG A 380 4.54 -16.30 -1.01
C ARG A 380 5.97 -16.74 -0.72
N TYR A 381 6.58 -16.22 0.36
CA TYR A 381 7.92 -16.56 0.77
C TYR A 381 8.06 -18.05 1.12
N LEU A 382 7.15 -18.63 1.89
CA LEU A 382 7.19 -20.06 2.24
C LEU A 382 7.16 -20.95 0.98
N ARG A 383 6.40 -20.58 -0.05
CA ARG A 383 6.41 -21.29 -1.34
C ARG A 383 7.76 -21.25 -2.04
N THR A 384 8.53 -20.16 -1.92
CA THR A 384 9.91 -20.12 -2.43
C THR A 384 10.86 -21.08 -1.71
N LEU A 385 10.51 -21.53 -0.50
CA LEU A 385 11.24 -22.56 0.25
C LEU A 385 10.72 -23.99 -0.01
N GLY A 386 9.81 -24.16 -0.98
CA GLY A 386 9.19 -25.46 -1.28
C GLY A 386 8.08 -25.88 -0.30
N LEU A 387 7.64 -24.99 0.61
CA LEU A 387 6.57 -25.27 1.57
C LEU A 387 5.21 -24.90 0.98
N ARG A 388 4.16 -25.60 1.41
CA ARG A 388 2.80 -25.32 0.94
C ARG A 388 2.10 -24.27 1.79
N THR A 389 1.41 -23.37 1.11
CA THR A 389 0.54 -22.34 1.69
C THR A 389 -0.67 -22.19 0.78
N PRO A 390 -1.84 -21.76 1.30
CA PRO A 390 -2.98 -21.45 0.45
C PRO A 390 -2.64 -20.41 -0.62
N GLU A 391 -3.21 -20.58 -1.82
CA GLU A 391 -3.19 -19.55 -2.87
C GLU A 391 -3.96 -18.31 -2.40
N ILE A 392 -3.47 -17.13 -2.77
CA ILE A 392 -4.11 -15.86 -2.43
C ILE A 392 -5.13 -15.54 -3.51
N GLU A 393 -6.41 -15.46 -3.12
CA GLU A 393 -7.52 -15.16 -4.03
C GLU A 393 -7.74 -13.64 -4.12
N ALA A 394 -7.67 -12.93 -2.99
CA ALA A 394 -7.79 -11.48 -2.99
C ALA A 394 -7.15 -10.79 -1.77
N VAL A 395 -6.81 -9.51 -1.97
CA VAL A 395 -6.45 -8.55 -0.94
C VAL A 395 -7.42 -7.37 -1.00
N VAL A 396 -8.17 -7.14 0.07
CA VAL A 396 -9.18 -6.07 0.15
C VAL A 396 -8.70 -5.03 1.17
N LEU A 397 -8.21 -3.89 0.68
CA LEU A 397 -7.44 -2.94 1.50
C LEU A 397 -8.29 -2.17 2.51
N ASP A 398 -9.44 -1.66 2.10
CA ASP A 398 -10.33 -0.84 2.94
C ASP A 398 -10.87 -1.63 4.15
N ARG A 399 -11.12 -2.93 3.95
CA ARG A 399 -11.61 -3.86 4.97
C ARG A 399 -10.49 -4.66 5.65
N ARG A 400 -9.25 -4.58 5.16
CA ARG A 400 -8.09 -5.34 5.62
C ARG A 400 -8.37 -6.84 5.62
N ILE A 401 -8.91 -7.33 4.51
CA ILE A 401 -9.16 -8.76 4.31
C ILE A 401 -8.04 -9.34 3.45
N LEU A 402 -7.50 -10.45 3.91
CA LEU A 402 -6.73 -11.37 3.07
C LEU A 402 -7.61 -12.60 2.83
N ALA A 403 -7.94 -12.85 1.57
CA ALA A 403 -8.72 -13.99 1.14
C ALA A 403 -7.80 -15.01 0.47
N THR A 404 -7.85 -16.25 0.92
CA THR A 404 -7.07 -17.35 0.37
C THR A 404 -7.98 -18.50 0.00
N ARG A 405 -7.48 -19.42 -0.83
CA ARG A 405 -8.15 -20.69 -1.07
C ARG A 405 -8.38 -21.42 0.26
N PHE A 406 -9.56 -21.96 0.46
CA PHE A 406 -9.84 -22.81 1.61
C PHE A 406 -9.19 -24.17 1.39
N MET A 407 -8.44 -24.64 2.39
CA MET A 407 -7.84 -25.96 2.36
C MET A 407 -8.72 -26.93 3.14
N ASP A 408 -9.24 -27.96 2.46
CA ASP A 408 -9.82 -29.12 3.11
C ASP A 408 -8.70 -29.93 3.79
N GLY A 409 -8.99 -30.54 4.94
CA GLY A 409 -8.00 -31.32 5.70
C GLY A 409 -8.17 -31.25 7.22
N THR A 410 -7.26 -31.90 7.94
CA THR A 410 -7.27 -31.95 9.41
C THR A 410 -6.17 -31.05 9.98
N SER A 411 -6.49 -30.17 10.92
CA SER A 411 -5.45 -29.36 11.59
C SER A 411 -4.46 -30.25 12.35
N LEU A 412 -3.17 -29.90 12.40
CA LEU A 412 -2.18 -30.64 13.21
C LEU A 412 -2.56 -30.67 14.69
N ALA A 413 -3.27 -29.68 15.21
CA ALA A 413 -3.81 -29.76 16.57
C ALA A 413 -4.82 -30.92 16.75
N GLY A 414 -5.58 -31.26 15.72
CA GLY A 414 -6.47 -32.42 15.69
C GLY A 414 -5.69 -33.73 15.66
N ILE A 415 -4.65 -33.79 14.83
CA ILE A 415 -3.75 -34.95 14.74
C ILE A 415 -3.02 -35.19 16.07
N ILE A 416 -2.48 -34.14 16.69
CA ILE A 416 -1.84 -34.22 18.02
C ILE A 416 -2.82 -34.76 19.06
N ARG A 417 -4.09 -34.30 19.07
CA ARG A 417 -5.10 -34.86 19.98
C ARG A 417 -5.35 -36.34 19.73
N GLY A 418 -5.37 -36.77 18.46
CA GLY A 418 -5.46 -38.19 18.09
C GLY A 418 -4.27 -38.99 18.61
N ALA A 419 -3.05 -38.51 18.39
CA ALA A 419 -1.81 -39.15 18.85
C ALA A 419 -1.73 -39.27 20.37
N LEU A 420 -2.17 -38.23 21.10
CA LEU A 420 -2.28 -38.27 22.57
C LEU A 420 -3.28 -39.33 23.07
N ALA A 421 -4.27 -39.67 22.25
CA ALA A 421 -5.25 -40.74 22.50
C ALA A 421 -4.81 -42.10 21.93
N GLY A 422 -3.56 -42.24 21.46
CA GLY A 422 -2.99 -43.49 20.96
C GLY A 422 -3.25 -43.77 19.48
N LYS A 423 -3.77 -42.82 18.70
CA LYS A 423 -3.93 -42.96 17.24
C LYS A 423 -2.62 -42.69 16.49
N GLU A 424 -2.55 -43.13 15.23
CA GLU A 424 -1.47 -42.77 14.32
C GLU A 424 -1.44 -41.26 14.03
N GLY A 425 -0.28 -40.75 13.59
CA GLY A 425 -0.08 -39.32 13.34
C GLY A 425 1.25 -38.75 13.83
N LEU A 426 2.20 -39.58 14.27
CA LEU A 426 3.51 -39.13 14.72
C LEU A 426 4.42 -38.71 13.55
N ALA A 427 4.38 -39.43 12.43
CA ALA A 427 5.19 -39.13 11.24
C ALA A 427 4.91 -37.71 10.71
N ILE A 428 3.65 -37.30 10.64
CA ILE A 428 3.28 -35.96 10.18
C ILE A 428 3.65 -34.85 11.20
N ILE A 429 3.73 -35.18 12.50
CA ILE A 429 4.25 -34.27 13.53
C ILE A 429 5.77 -34.08 13.35
N ARG A 430 6.51 -35.15 13.04
CA ARG A 430 7.93 -35.11 12.69
C ARG A 430 8.16 -34.28 11.42
N GLU A 431 7.35 -34.48 10.38
CA GLU A 431 7.41 -33.70 9.15
C GLU A 431 7.16 -32.20 9.39
N ALA A 432 6.23 -31.85 10.30
CA ALA A 432 6.04 -30.45 10.71
C ALA A 432 7.31 -29.84 11.34
N GLY A 433 8.03 -30.61 12.15
CA GLY A 433 9.33 -30.23 12.69
C GLY A 433 10.34 -29.92 11.58
N ARG A 434 10.43 -30.82 10.60
CA ARG A 434 11.33 -30.69 9.43
C ARG A 434 11.02 -29.43 8.62
N GLN A 435 9.75 -29.15 8.34
CA GLN A 435 9.35 -27.95 7.58
C GLN A 435 9.61 -26.65 8.37
N VAL A 436 9.47 -26.67 9.69
CA VAL A 436 9.88 -25.53 10.54
C VAL A 436 11.40 -25.32 10.49
N ALA A 437 12.20 -26.40 10.43
CA ALA A 437 13.65 -26.31 10.27
C ALA A 437 14.05 -25.64 8.96
N ILE A 438 13.37 -25.93 7.85
CA ILE A 438 13.59 -25.28 6.55
C ILE A 438 13.44 -23.76 6.67
N VAL A 439 12.38 -23.28 7.32
CA VAL A 439 12.14 -21.83 7.50
C VAL A 439 13.24 -21.19 8.34
N HIS A 440 13.65 -21.85 9.44
CA HIS A 440 14.69 -21.34 10.33
C HIS A 440 16.08 -21.35 9.67
N ALA A 441 16.39 -22.35 8.84
CA ALA A 441 17.62 -22.43 8.08
C ALA A 441 17.73 -21.29 7.03
N ALA A 442 16.60 -20.86 6.48
CA ALA A 442 16.51 -19.68 5.62
C ALA A 442 16.57 -18.34 6.40
N GLY A 443 16.88 -18.37 7.70
CA GLY A 443 17.02 -17.18 8.53
C GLY A 443 15.71 -16.47 8.88
N ALA A 444 14.56 -17.15 8.78
CA ALA A 444 13.25 -16.59 9.10
C ALA A 444 12.59 -17.32 10.28
N CYS A 445 11.52 -16.75 10.84
CA CYS A 445 10.73 -17.36 11.91
C CYS A 445 9.23 -17.08 11.69
N PHE A 446 8.37 -18.02 12.08
CA PHE A 446 6.92 -17.85 12.08
C PHE A 446 6.43 -16.81 13.09
N GLY A 447 7.08 -16.72 14.25
CA GLY A 447 6.77 -15.77 15.32
C GLY A 447 5.47 -16.03 16.09
N ASN A 448 4.52 -16.80 15.56
CA ASN A 448 3.27 -17.23 16.21
C ASN A 448 2.76 -18.58 15.66
N ILE A 449 3.65 -19.55 15.45
CA ILE A 449 3.25 -20.86 14.94
C ILE A 449 2.38 -21.62 15.96
N LYS A 450 1.30 -22.24 15.50
CA LYS A 450 0.43 -23.10 16.33
C LYS A 450 -0.02 -24.30 15.51
N PRO A 451 -0.11 -25.51 16.09
CA PRO A 451 -0.53 -26.69 15.32
C PRO A 451 -1.93 -26.55 14.71
N LYS A 452 -2.81 -25.75 15.31
CA LYS A 452 -4.15 -25.50 14.75
C LYS A 452 -4.15 -24.69 13.44
N ASN A 453 -3.04 -24.03 13.13
CA ASN A 453 -2.85 -23.19 11.94
C ASN A 453 -2.06 -23.93 10.84
N VAL A 454 -1.75 -25.21 11.05
CA VAL A 454 -1.14 -26.07 10.04
C VAL A 454 -2.18 -27.12 9.67
N ILE A 455 -2.53 -27.21 8.39
CA ILE A 455 -3.56 -28.12 7.87
C ILE A 455 -2.83 -29.27 7.20
N ALA A 456 -3.15 -30.49 7.61
CA ALA A 456 -2.71 -31.72 6.97
C ALA A 456 -3.75 -32.17 5.95
N GLY A 457 -3.29 -32.47 4.73
CA GLY A 457 -4.10 -33.12 3.70
C GLY A 457 -4.04 -34.63 3.81
N ASP A 458 -4.28 -35.29 2.68
CA ASP A 458 -4.45 -36.74 2.60
C ASP A 458 -3.12 -37.51 2.68
N ASN A 459 -1.99 -36.83 2.44
CA ASN A 459 -0.65 -37.41 2.54
C ASN A 459 0.19 -36.64 3.57
N GLU A 460 1.05 -37.37 4.31
CA GLU A 460 1.91 -36.88 5.38
C GLU A 460 2.83 -35.70 4.99
N GLN A 461 3.21 -35.57 3.72
CA GLN A 461 4.01 -34.45 3.23
C GLN A 461 3.17 -33.18 2.93
N GLN A 462 1.84 -33.28 3.01
CA GLN A 462 0.94 -32.19 2.66
C GLN A 462 0.56 -31.37 3.89
N LEU A 463 1.47 -30.47 4.27
CA LEU A 463 1.24 -29.48 5.33
C LEU A 463 1.08 -28.09 4.72
N TRP A 464 -0.10 -27.49 4.91
CA TRP A 464 -0.36 -26.09 4.55
C TRP A 464 -0.25 -25.20 5.78
N PHE A 465 0.70 -24.26 5.74
CA PHE A 465 0.84 -23.24 6.78
C PHE A 465 -0.12 -22.07 6.53
N THR A 466 -0.85 -21.70 7.59
CA THR A 466 -1.81 -20.58 7.59
C THR A 466 -1.56 -19.65 8.79
N ASP A 467 -2.23 -18.50 8.84
CA ASP A 467 -2.14 -17.53 9.95
C ASP A 467 -0.70 -17.02 10.19
N LEU A 468 -0.08 -16.47 9.13
CA LEU A 468 1.32 -16.04 9.09
C LEU A 468 1.53 -14.54 9.39
N GLU A 469 0.54 -13.88 9.99
CA GLU A 469 0.55 -12.42 10.24
C GLU A 469 1.61 -11.93 11.25
N GLN A 470 2.33 -12.84 11.92
CA GLN A 470 3.40 -12.53 12.88
C GLN A 470 4.78 -13.01 12.40
N PHE A 471 4.86 -13.43 11.13
CA PHE A 471 6.09 -13.89 10.49
C PHE A 471 7.19 -12.84 10.58
N VAL A 472 8.42 -13.29 10.78
CA VAL A 472 9.61 -12.47 10.84
C VAL A 472 10.53 -12.90 9.70
N PHE A 473 10.70 -11.99 8.76
CA PHE A 473 11.73 -12.09 7.74
C PHE A 473 13.07 -11.71 8.37
N GLU A 474 14.14 -12.42 8.00
CA GLU A 474 15.53 -12.08 8.34
C GLU A 474 15.74 -11.86 9.85
N GLY A 475 15.56 -12.92 10.64
CA GLY A 475 15.79 -12.96 12.08
C GLY A 475 14.65 -13.64 12.83
N GLY A 476 14.48 -13.23 14.09
CA GLY A 476 13.51 -13.83 15.01
C GLY A 476 14.14 -14.73 16.06
N ASP A 477 13.31 -15.51 16.75
CA ASP A 477 13.78 -16.48 17.75
C ASP A 477 13.24 -17.88 17.42
N PRO A 478 14.04 -18.74 16.77
CA PRO A 478 13.67 -20.11 16.43
C PRO A 478 13.15 -20.93 17.62
N ALA A 479 13.75 -20.76 18.80
CA ALA A 479 13.34 -21.49 20.00
C ALA A 479 11.96 -21.05 20.49
N TRP A 480 11.55 -19.80 20.24
CA TRP A 480 10.19 -19.34 20.54
C TRP A 480 9.15 -20.04 19.67
N ASP A 481 9.46 -20.31 18.40
CA ASP A 481 8.54 -21.04 17.52
C ASP A 481 8.39 -22.51 17.92
N LEU A 482 9.49 -23.17 18.32
CA LEU A 482 9.41 -24.53 18.88
C LEU A 482 8.55 -24.55 20.16
N ALA A 483 8.78 -23.60 21.07
CA ALA A 483 8.02 -23.50 22.31
C ALA A 483 6.52 -23.31 22.02
N GLN A 484 6.17 -22.41 21.10
CA GLN A 484 4.78 -22.18 20.72
C GLN A 484 4.14 -23.41 20.10
N PHE A 485 4.82 -24.07 19.16
CA PHE A 485 4.26 -25.25 18.50
C PHE A 485 3.94 -26.35 19.53
N VAL A 486 4.93 -26.73 20.33
CA VAL A 486 4.82 -27.84 21.29
C VAL A 486 3.86 -27.49 22.42
N CYS A 487 3.99 -26.32 23.05
CA CYS A 487 3.17 -25.96 24.21
C CYS A 487 1.69 -25.72 23.84
N TRP A 488 1.40 -25.12 22.67
CA TRP A 488 0.01 -24.99 22.21
C TRP A 488 -0.57 -26.32 21.72
N GLY A 489 0.25 -27.21 21.17
CA GLY A 489 -0.17 -28.56 20.77
C GLY A 489 -0.57 -29.43 21.95
N LEU A 490 0.15 -29.32 23.06
CA LEU A 490 -0.04 -30.10 24.28
C LEU A 490 -0.91 -29.39 25.34
N LYS A 491 -1.52 -28.26 24.98
CA LYS A 491 -2.39 -27.47 25.87
C LYS A 491 -3.48 -28.35 26.48
N GLY A 492 -3.62 -28.26 27.81
CA GLY A 492 -4.68 -28.95 28.55
C GLY A 492 -4.47 -30.46 28.73
N ASN A 493 -3.36 -31.02 28.26
CA ASN A 493 -3.03 -32.43 28.48
C ASN A 493 -2.35 -32.64 29.85
N THR A 494 -2.60 -33.81 30.45
CA THR A 494 -1.98 -34.26 31.71
C THR A 494 -1.16 -35.54 31.54
N ASN A 495 -1.32 -36.27 30.43
CA ASN A 495 -0.55 -37.48 30.16
C ASN A 495 0.88 -37.13 29.69
N ALA A 496 1.82 -37.12 30.65
CA ALA A 496 3.22 -36.75 30.41
C ALA A 496 3.97 -37.71 29.46
N PRO A 497 3.83 -39.04 29.56
CA PRO A 497 4.45 -39.97 28.59
C PRO A 497 4.00 -39.73 27.13
N ALA A 498 2.69 -39.59 26.90
CA ALA A 498 2.17 -39.33 25.55
C ALA A 498 2.62 -37.95 25.03
N ALA A 499 2.64 -36.95 25.91
CA ALA A 499 3.16 -35.62 25.59
C ALA A 499 4.65 -35.64 25.22
N ALA A 500 5.46 -36.42 25.95
CA ALA A 500 6.88 -36.60 25.66
C ALA A 500 7.08 -37.19 24.26
N LYS A 501 6.31 -38.21 23.89
CA LYS A 501 6.37 -38.83 22.55
C LYS A 501 6.05 -37.81 21.45
N VAL A 502 4.97 -37.04 21.59
CA VAL A 502 4.62 -35.99 20.61
C VAL A 502 5.70 -34.90 20.52
N ALA A 503 6.24 -34.46 21.66
CA ALA A 503 7.30 -33.46 21.68
C ALA A 503 8.58 -33.99 21.03
N ALA A 504 8.93 -35.25 21.26
CA ALA A 504 10.12 -35.89 20.70
C ALA A 504 10.03 -35.94 19.17
N GLU A 505 8.92 -36.44 18.63
CA GLU A 505 8.71 -36.54 17.18
C GLU A 505 8.89 -35.18 16.47
N PHE A 506 8.29 -34.12 17.02
CA PHE A 506 8.44 -32.78 16.45
C PHE A 506 9.88 -32.24 16.54
N LEU A 507 10.53 -32.39 17.70
CA LEU A 507 11.87 -31.85 17.93
C LEU A 507 12.96 -32.65 17.19
N GLU A 508 12.81 -33.98 17.08
CA GLU A 508 13.66 -34.84 16.25
C GLU A 508 13.52 -34.46 14.77
N GLY A 509 12.28 -34.26 14.29
CA GLY A 509 12.05 -33.79 12.93
C GLY A 509 12.67 -32.42 12.65
N TYR A 510 12.69 -31.55 13.67
CA TYR A 510 13.36 -30.25 13.58
C TYR A 510 14.89 -30.38 13.51
N GLY A 511 15.48 -31.36 14.20
CA GLY A 511 16.86 -31.81 13.98
C GLY A 511 17.98 -30.83 14.36
N ASN A 512 17.69 -29.74 15.07
CA ASN A 512 18.70 -28.79 15.56
C ASN A 512 18.73 -28.74 17.08
N GLU A 513 19.61 -29.56 17.66
CA GLU A 513 19.81 -29.76 19.09
C GLU A 513 20.13 -28.45 19.82
N LYS A 514 20.99 -27.61 19.23
CA LYS A 514 21.37 -26.32 19.83
C LYS A 514 20.16 -25.40 20.05
N VAL A 515 19.23 -25.36 19.10
CA VAL A 515 18.01 -24.56 19.23
C VAL A 515 16.98 -25.25 20.13
N ALA A 516 16.81 -26.57 20.02
CA ALA A 516 15.91 -27.34 20.87
C ALA A 516 16.31 -27.25 22.36
N GLY A 517 17.60 -27.42 22.68
CA GLY A 517 18.15 -27.34 24.04
C GLY A 517 17.88 -26.01 24.74
N ARG A 518 17.75 -24.90 23.99
CA ARG A 518 17.37 -23.59 24.56
C ARG A 518 16.01 -23.62 25.24
N LEU A 519 15.09 -24.49 24.82
CA LEU A 519 13.77 -24.67 25.46
C LEU A 519 13.90 -25.11 26.92
N ALA A 520 14.90 -25.96 27.21
CA ALA A 520 15.11 -26.50 28.55
C ALA A 520 16.04 -25.64 29.41
N GLN A 521 16.96 -24.89 28.79
CA GLN A 521 17.97 -24.08 29.49
C GLN A 521 17.45 -22.71 29.94
N SER A 522 16.42 -22.17 29.28
CA SER A 522 15.93 -20.82 29.57
C SER A 522 14.49 -20.81 30.07
N LYS A 523 14.26 -20.12 31.19
CA LYS A 523 12.91 -19.90 31.75
C LYS A 523 12.00 -19.02 30.90
N ARG A 524 12.50 -18.48 29.78
CA ARG A 524 11.72 -17.58 28.92
C ARG A 524 10.82 -18.32 27.93
N TYR A 525 10.92 -19.64 27.80
CA TYR A 525 10.16 -20.40 26.81
C TYR A 525 8.96 -21.11 27.43
N ILE A 526 9.16 -22.31 27.97
CA ILE A 526 8.08 -23.21 28.39
C ILE A 526 7.29 -22.61 29.56
N GLU A 527 7.94 -21.88 30.47
CA GLU A 527 7.31 -21.27 31.64
C GLU A 527 6.22 -20.26 31.26
N ASN A 528 6.34 -19.59 30.11
CA ASN A 528 5.31 -18.67 29.63
C ASN A 528 3.98 -19.39 29.33
N PHE A 529 3.99 -20.73 29.21
CA PHE A 529 2.82 -21.54 28.92
C PHE A 529 2.24 -22.27 30.13
N LEU A 530 2.82 -22.14 31.33
CA LEU A 530 2.30 -22.78 32.55
C LEU A 530 0.82 -22.48 32.84
N PRO A 531 0.25 -21.29 32.52
CA PRO A 531 -1.19 -21.06 32.68
C PRO A 531 -2.09 -21.95 31.81
N VAL A 532 -1.53 -22.60 30.78
CA VAL A 532 -2.27 -23.48 29.85
C VAL A 532 -1.68 -24.89 29.75
N LEU A 533 -0.64 -25.18 30.52
CA LEU A 533 0.15 -26.41 30.44
C LEU A 533 0.40 -26.97 31.83
N SER A 534 0.15 -28.27 32.03
CA SER A 534 0.40 -28.90 33.33
C SER A 534 1.90 -28.93 33.66
N PRO A 535 2.32 -28.78 34.93
CA PRO A 535 3.73 -28.83 35.30
C PRO A 535 4.44 -30.13 34.92
N GLN A 536 3.72 -31.26 34.93
CA GLN A 536 4.23 -32.56 34.53
C GLN A 536 4.55 -32.60 33.03
N VAL A 537 3.65 -32.11 32.18
CA VAL A 537 3.88 -32.00 30.73
C VAL A 537 4.99 -30.99 30.42
N ALA A 538 5.02 -29.85 31.12
CA ALA A 538 6.10 -28.88 30.97
C ALA A 538 7.48 -29.49 31.26
N ARG A 539 7.58 -30.32 32.31
CA ARG A 539 8.81 -31.06 32.65
C ARG A 539 9.14 -32.11 31.60
N ALA A 540 8.15 -32.83 31.09
CA ALA A 540 8.35 -33.82 30.03
C ALA A 540 8.95 -33.19 28.77
N ILE A 541 8.41 -32.05 28.30
CA ILE A 541 8.95 -31.31 27.16
C ILE A 541 10.41 -30.91 27.40
N LYS A 542 10.74 -30.42 28.61
CA LYS A 542 12.12 -30.05 28.96
C LYS A 542 13.07 -31.22 28.96
N ASN A 543 12.63 -32.38 29.43
CA ASN A 543 13.45 -33.59 29.44
C ASN A 543 13.74 -34.06 28.01
N VAL A 544 12.71 -34.08 27.15
CA VAL A 544 12.88 -34.38 25.71
C VAL A 544 13.85 -33.40 25.05
N ALA A 545 13.67 -32.10 25.28
CA ALA A 545 14.55 -31.08 24.71
C ALA A 545 16.00 -31.10 25.26
N ARG A 546 16.29 -31.87 26.31
CA ARG A 546 17.66 -32.11 26.81
C ARG A 546 18.27 -33.40 26.29
N SER A 547 17.43 -34.36 25.90
CA SER A 547 17.87 -35.68 25.44
C SER A 547 18.11 -35.74 23.93
N ILE A 548 17.49 -34.82 23.20
CA ILE A 548 17.83 -34.44 21.82
C ILE A 548 18.92 -33.40 21.93
#